data_AF-A0A1J3CR90-F1
#
_entry.id   AF-A0A1J3CR90-F1
#
_cell.length_a   1.000
_cell.length_b   1.000
_cell.length_c   1.000
_cell.angle_alpha   90.00
_cell.angle_beta   90.00
_cell.angle_gamma   90.00
#
_symmetry.space_group_name_H-M   'P 1'
#
loop_
_entity.id
_entity.type
_entity.pdbx_description
1 polymer ?
#
loop_
_entity_poly.entity_id
_entity_poly.type
_entity_poly.pdbx_seq_one_letter_code
_entity_poly.pdbx_strand_id
1 'polypeptide(L)'
;ANIIYLDQPVGTGFSYSRNPLADIPSNTGSAKRVDEFVRKWLAKHPEYFPNPFYVAGNSYSGLVIPAIVQEISNGNYICCEPQINLQGYVLGNPLTDGHLDGNSRIPFAHGKALISNELYVSMKRSCGGIYFGVFPLNTECLKLVQEFKKCVFKINEELVLGSNCDPTSPNCFTYRHSLSEYWANNESVRRALKVAKGTRGKWKRCDYSLRCTQDIKSSIPYH
;
A
#
# COMPACT_ATOMS: atom_id res chain seq x y z
N ALA A 1 15.37 11.05 13.67
CA ALA A 1 14.84 9.67 13.62
C ALA A 1 15.75 8.83 12.74
N ASN A 2 15.88 7.53 13.04
CA ASN A 2 16.54 6.55 12.16
C ASN A 2 15.45 5.82 11.38
N ILE A 3 15.61 5.68 10.07
CA ILE A 3 14.55 5.16 9.19
C ILE A 3 15.04 3.88 8.52
N ILE A 4 14.23 2.81 8.63
CA ILE A 4 14.43 1.55 7.93
C ILE A 4 13.41 1.47 6.80
N TYR A 5 13.88 1.41 5.56
CA TYR A 5 13.05 1.10 4.39
C TYR A 5 13.12 -0.40 4.14
N LEU A 6 11.97 -1.06 4.16
CA LEU A 6 11.85 -2.50 4.00
C LEU A 6 11.07 -2.86 2.74
N ASP A 7 11.73 -3.49 1.78
CA ASP A 7 11.06 -4.12 0.65
C ASP A 7 10.28 -5.35 1.15
N GLN A 8 8.95 -5.25 1.19
CA GLN A 8 8.08 -6.35 1.60
C GLN A 8 6.75 -6.29 0.83
N PRO A 9 6.11 -7.45 0.56
CA PRO A 9 6.53 -8.80 0.94
C PRO A 9 7.64 -9.38 0.06
N VAL A 10 7.97 -10.66 0.27
CA VAL A 10 8.84 -11.44 -0.62
C VAL A 10 8.41 -11.24 -2.07
N GLY A 11 9.37 -10.91 -2.95
CA GLY A 11 9.11 -10.59 -4.35
C GLY A 11 8.93 -9.10 -4.65
N THR A 12 8.84 -8.25 -3.63
CA THR A 12 8.86 -6.78 -3.78
C THR A 12 10.29 -6.27 -3.86
N GLY A 13 10.56 -5.36 -4.80
CA GLY A 13 11.87 -4.73 -4.96
C GLY A 13 13.02 -5.75 -5.03
N PHE A 14 13.95 -5.69 -4.08
CA PHE A 14 15.07 -6.62 -3.94
C PHE A 14 14.80 -7.84 -3.05
N SER A 15 13.67 -7.90 -2.35
CA SER A 15 13.28 -9.04 -1.52
C SER A 15 12.94 -10.26 -2.38
N TYR A 16 13.46 -11.44 -2.00
CA TYR A 16 13.35 -12.67 -2.79
C TYR A 16 13.23 -13.91 -1.91
N SER A 17 12.70 -14.99 -2.49
CA SER A 17 12.79 -16.35 -1.96
C SER A 17 13.49 -17.24 -2.99
N ARG A 18 14.21 -18.26 -2.50
CA ARG A 18 14.75 -19.33 -3.35
C ARG A 18 13.69 -20.36 -3.76
N ASN A 19 12.51 -20.31 -3.14
CA ASN A 19 11.37 -21.18 -3.46
C ASN A 19 10.07 -20.36 -3.65
N PRO A 20 10.00 -19.52 -4.70
CA PRO A 20 8.92 -18.54 -4.87
C PRO A 20 7.53 -19.17 -5.11
N LEU A 21 7.46 -20.43 -5.54
CA LEU A 21 6.18 -21.13 -5.73
C LEU A 21 5.62 -21.68 -4.41
N ALA A 22 6.48 -22.03 -3.45
CA ALA A 22 6.06 -22.46 -2.13
C ALA A 22 5.88 -21.29 -1.15
N ASP A 23 6.63 -20.20 -1.33
CA ASP A 23 6.59 -19.01 -0.47
C ASP A 23 5.69 -17.90 -1.02
N ILE A 24 4.44 -18.22 -1.34
CA ILE A 24 3.48 -17.20 -1.75
C ILE A 24 3.14 -16.33 -0.52
N PRO A 25 3.42 -15.02 -0.54
CA PRO A 25 3.12 -14.15 0.59
C PRO A 25 1.61 -13.96 0.78
N SER A 26 1.20 -13.64 2.01
CA SER A 26 -0.13 -13.12 2.34
C SER A 26 -0.02 -11.86 3.19
N ASN A 27 -1.09 -11.09 3.38
CA ASN A 27 -1.04 -9.91 4.26
C ASN A 27 -0.65 -10.33 5.69
N THR A 28 -1.30 -11.37 6.24
CA THR A 28 -0.99 -11.88 7.59
C THR A 28 0.40 -12.52 7.68
N GLY A 29 0.81 -13.29 6.67
CA GLY A 29 2.14 -13.90 6.63
C GLY A 29 3.25 -12.86 6.50
N SER A 30 2.98 -11.77 5.80
CA SER A 30 3.91 -10.64 5.69
C SER A 30 4.07 -9.93 7.03
N ALA A 31 2.98 -9.76 7.80
CA ALA A 31 3.05 -9.17 9.13
C ALA A 31 4.00 -9.94 10.06
N LYS A 32 3.87 -11.27 10.10
CA LYS A 32 4.76 -12.16 10.87
C LYS A 32 6.21 -12.07 10.43
N ARG A 33 6.46 -12.09 9.11
CA ARG A 33 7.83 -11.97 8.57
C ARG A 33 8.47 -10.61 8.87
N VAL A 34 7.69 -9.54 8.94
CA VAL A 34 8.18 -8.22 9.34
C VAL A 34 8.54 -8.19 10.83
N ASP A 35 7.72 -8.75 11.72
CA ASP A 35 8.08 -8.89 13.14
C ASP A 35 9.40 -9.67 13.29
N GLU A 36 9.52 -10.82 12.63
CA GLU A 36 10.77 -11.60 12.61
C GLU A 36 11.96 -10.79 12.10
N PHE A 37 11.77 -10.03 11.02
CA PHE A 37 12.82 -9.18 10.45
C PHE A 37 13.28 -8.13 11.45
N VAL A 38 12.35 -7.40 12.07
CA VAL A 38 12.67 -6.32 13.02
C VAL A 38 13.42 -6.87 14.23
N ARG A 39 12.97 -8.00 14.80
CA ARG A 39 13.66 -8.66 15.93
C ARG A 39 15.07 -9.12 15.55
N LYS A 40 15.22 -9.78 14.39
CA LYS A 40 16.53 -10.22 13.88
C LYS A 40 17.44 -9.03 13.57
N TRP A 41 16.89 -7.92 13.09
CA TRP A 41 17.63 -6.70 12.81
C TRP A 41 18.10 -6.05 14.12
N LEU A 42 17.22 -5.89 15.10
CA LEU A 42 17.55 -5.32 16.41
C LEU A 42 18.57 -6.17 17.17
N ALA A 43 18.46 -7.51 17.13
CA ALA A 43 19.44 -8.40 17.74
C ALA A 43 20.88 -8.20 17.18
N LYS A 44 21.00 -7.76 15.92
CA LYS A 44 22.28 -7.44 15.27
C LYS A 44 22.72 -5.98 15.46
N HIS A 45 21.82 -5.11 15.91
CA HIS A 45 22.07 -3.68 16.11
C HIS A 45 21.55 -3.27 17.51
N PRO A 46 22.13 -3.85 18.58
CA PRO A 46 21.64 -3.67 19.95
C PRO A 46 21.68 -2.21 20.41
N GLU A 47 22.49 -1.36 19.78
CA GLU A 47 22.54 0.08 20.03
C GLU A 47 21.19 0.80 19.76
N TYR A 48 20.28 0.16 19.02
CA TYR A 48 18.93 0.70 18.77
C TYR A 48 17.87 0.21 19.76
N PHE A 49 18.18 -0.71 20.69
CA PHE A 49 17.20 -1.22 21.67
C PHE A 49 16.45 -0.14 22.46
N PRO A 50 17.08 0.93 22.99
CA PRO A 50 16.33 1.92 23.77
C PRO A 50 15.45 2.82 22.90
N ASN A 51 15.62 2.83 21.58
CA ASN A 51 14.95 3.78 20.71
C ASN A 51 13.46 3.49 20.59
N PRO A 52 12.59 4.51 20.72
CA PRO A 52 11.20 4.46 20.31
C PRO A 52 11.05 3.91 18.89
N PHE A 53 10.27 2.87 18.73
CA PHE A 53 10.01 2.21 17.46
C PHE A 53 8.61 2.54 16.96
N TYR A 54 8.52 3.05 15.74
CA TYR A 54 7.27 3.34 15.05
C TYR A 54 7.24 2.64 13.71
N VAL A 55 6.08 2.12 13.33
CA VAL A 55 5.86 1.54 11.99
C VAL A 55 5.12 2.56 11.13
N ALA A 56 5.63 2.89 9.95
CA ALA A 56 4.99 3.87 9.07
C ALA A 56 4.84 3.37 7.65
N GLY A 57 3.78 3.80 6.96
CA GLY A 57 3.55 3.43 5.56
C GLY A 57 2.40 4.19 4.92
N ASN A 58 2.15 3.89 3.64
CA ASN A 58 1.23 4.64 2.79
C ASN A 58 0.39 3.69 1.92
N SER A 59 -0.80 4.13 1.49
CA SER A 59 -1.63 3.40 0.53
C SER A 59 -2.02 2.00 1.04
N TYR A 60 -1.72 0.93 0.29
CA TYR A 60 -2.01 -0.45 0.68
C TYR A 60 -1.39 -0.86 2.02
N SER A 61 -0.37 -0.14 2.50
CA SER A 61 0.18 -0.34 3.84
C SER A 61 -0.85 -0.17 4.96
N GLY A 62 -1.96 0.54 4.71
CA GLY A 62 -3.07 0.64 5.66
C GLY A 62 -3.66 -0.71 6.09
N LEU A 63 -3.60 -1.73 5.24
CA LEU A 63 -4.04 -3.08 5.60
C LEU A 63 -3.01 -3.86 6.41
N VAL A 64 -1.72 -3.73 6.07
CA VAL A 64 -0.68 -4.60 6.63
C VAL A 64 0.01 -4.00 7.86
N ILE A 65 0.11 -2.68 7.99
CA ILE A 65 0.80 -2.05 9.13
C ILE A 65 0.08 -2.27 10.45
N PRO A 66 -1.25 -2.10 10.55
CA PRO A 66 -1.95 -2.41 11.80
C PRO A 66 -1.76 -3.86 12.22
N ALA A 67 -1.75 -4.80 11.26
CA ALA A 67 -1.42 -6.19 11.52
C ALA A 67 0.05 -6.41 11.96
N ILE A 68 1.02 -5.74 11.33
CA ILE A 68 2.44 -5.78 11.74
C ILE A 68 2.60 -5.31 13.19
N VAL A 69 1.97 -4.20 13.54
CA VAL A 69 2.03 -3.61 14.89
C VAL A 69 1.40 -4.58 15.90
N GLN A 70 0.28 -5.21 15.56
CA GLN A 70 -0.35 -6.22 16.41
C GLN A 70 0.55 -7.44 16.61
N GLU A 71 1.20 -7.94 15.56
CA GLU A 71 2.16 -9.06 15.66
C GLU A 71 3.35 -8.69 16.56
N ILE A 72 3.92 -7.49 16.41
CA ILE A 72 5.00 -7.00 17.28
C ILE A 72 4.54 -6.90 18.74
N SER A 73 3.37 -6.31 18.97
CA SER A 73 2.80 -6.13 20.31
C SER A 73 2.55 -7.49 20.98
N ASN A 74 1.97 -8.45 20.26
CA ASN A 74 1.74 -9.81 20.75
C ASN A 74 3.07 -10.53 21.03
N GLY A 75 4.04 -10.41 20.12
CA GLY A 75 5.36 -11.02 20.28
C GLY A 75 6.09 -10.51 21.53
N ASN A 76 6.02 -9.20 21.78
CA ASN A 76 6.56 -8.58 22.99
C ASN A 76 5.92 -9.17 24.26
N TYR A 77 4.60 -9.36 24.26
CA TYR A 77 3.86 -9.88 25.42
C TYR A 77 4.07 -11.38 25.67
N ILE A 78 4.16 -12.20 24.60
CA ILE A 78 4.05 -13.66 24.71
C ILE A 78 5.41 -14.37 24.81
N CYS A 79 6.39 -14.02 23.97
CA CYS A 79 7.51 -14.92 23.69
C CYS A 79 8.85 -14.28 23.38
N CYS A 80 8.82 -13.14 22.71
CA CYS A 80 9.77 -12.96 21.63
C CYS A 80 10.78 -11.88 21.96
N GLU A 81 12.06 -12.27 21.92
CA GLU A 81 13.20 -11.39 22.15
C GLU A 81 13.92 -11.05 20.83
N PRO A 82 14.57 -9.87 20.73
CA PRO A 82 14.54 -8.78 21.71
C PRO A 82 13.16 -8.10 21.76
N GLN A 83 12.79 -7.59 22.94
CA GLN A 83 11.64 -6.70 23.09
C GLN A 83 11.80 -5.45 22.21
N ILE A 84 10.74 -5.12 21.47
CA ILE A 84 10.70 -3.93 20.63
C ILE A 84 10.07 -2.80 21.44
N ASN A 85 10.73 -1.65 21.58
CA ASN A 85 10.16 -0.46 22.23
C ASN A 85 9.10 0.21 21.33
N LEU A 86 8.01 -0.51 21.03
CA LEU A 86 6.94 -0.12 20.12
C LEU A 86 6.11 1.01 20.74
N GLN A 87 6.04 2.15 20.05
CA GLN A 87 5.30 3.34 20.49
C GLN A 87 4.06 3.65 19.64
N GLY A 88 3.96 3.05 18.45
CA GLY A 88 2.77 3.20 17.61
C GLY A 88 3.09 3.10 16.12
N TYR A 89 2.17 3.61 15.30
CA TYR A 89 2.30 3.60 13.85
C TYR A 89 1.66 4.80 13.19
N VAL A 90 2.06 5.07 11.95
CA VAL A 90 1.60 6.20 11.14
C VAL A 90 1.18 5.71 9.76
N LEU A 91 -0.04 6.08 9.34
CA LEU A 91 -0.58 5.74 8.03
C LEU A 91 -0.80 7.01 7.19
N GLY A 92 -0.15 7.08 6.04
CA GLY A 92 -0.46 8.06 4.99
C GLY A 92 -1.49 7.49 4.02
N ASN A 93 -2.54 8.26 3.71
CA ASN A 93 -3.58 7.92 2.72
C ASN A 93 -3.91 6.40 2.64
N PRO A 94 -4.26 5.75 3.76
CA PRO A 94 -4.34 4.29 3.81
C PRO A 94 -5.56 3.76 3.07
N LEU A 95 -5.41 2.56 2.49
CA LEU A 95 -6.54 1.66 2.29
C LEU A 95 -6.84 1.01 3.65
N THR A 96 -8.05 1.16 4.14
CA THR A 96 -8.51 0.59 5.42
C THR A 96 -9.63 -0.42 5.23
N ASP A 97 -10.56 -0.14 4.32
CA ASP A 97 -11.65 -1.04 3.96
C ASP A 97 -12.08 -0.74 2.53
N GLY A 98 -11.91 -1.71 1.63
CA GLY A 98 -12.14 -1.49 0.20
C GLY A 98 -13.58 -1.07 -0.13
N HIS A 99 -14.57 -1.50 0.65
CA HIS A 99 -15.95 -1.12 0.44
C HIS A 99 -16.21 0.31 0.92
N LEU A 100 -15.79 0.66 2.13
CA LEU A 100 -15.96 2.01 2.66
C LEU A 100 -15.15 3.04 1.86
N ASP A 101 -13.88 2.76 1.60
CA ASP A 101 -12.98 3.64 0.86
C ASP A 101 -13.47 3.83 -0.58
N GLY A 102 -13.93 2.77 -1.25
CA GLY A 102 -14.51 2.84 -2.58
C GLY A 102 -15.77 3.69 -2.65
N ASN A 103 -16.67 3.53 -1.67
CA ASN A 103 -17.91 4.31 -1.60
C ASN A 103 -17.69 5.78 -1.25
N SER A 104 -16.61 6.11 -0.53
CA SER A 104 -16.27 7.49 -0.17
C SER A 104 -15.89 8.39 -1.37
N ARG A 105 -15.48 7.78 -2.49
CA ARG A 105 -15.00 8.50 -3.69
C ARG A 105 -16.04 9.45 -4.28
N ILE A 106 -17.32 9.06 -4.32
CA ILE A 106 -18.39 9.89 -4.91
C ILE A 106 -18.73 11.11 -4.04
N PRO A 107 -18.98 10.96 -2.73
CA PRO A 107 -19.11 12.10 -1.82
C PRO A 107 -17.91 13.04 -1.86
N PHE A 108 -16.68 12.50 -1.92
CA PHE A 108 -15.47 13.30 -2.08
C PHE A 108 -15.48 14.11 -3.39
N ALA A 109 -15.77 13.46 -4.51
CA ALA A 109 -15.82 14.11 -5.81
C ALA A 109 -16.86 15.24 -5.88
N HIS A 110 -18.03 15.03 -5.27
CA HIS A 110 -19.04 16.08 -5.13
C HIS A 110 -18.52 17.24 -4.26
N GLY A 111 -17.94 16.95 -3.10
CA GLY A 111 -17.35 17.96 -2.21
C GLY A 111 -16.18 18.73 -2.81
N LYS A 112 -15.60 18.24 -3.91
CA LYS A 112 -14.55 18.89 -4.70
C LYS A 112 -15.05 19.46 -6.04
N ALA A 113 -16.37 19.52 -6.24
CA ALA A 113 -17.01 20.02 -7.46
C ALA A 113 -16.53 19.31 -8.75
N LEU A 114 -16.11 18.05 -8.65
CA LEU A 114 -15.70 17.22 -9.79
C LEU A 114 -16.90 16.63 -10.54
N ILE A 115 -18.07 16.63 -9.91
CA ILE A 115 -19.36 16.22 -10.47
C ILE A 115 -20.44 17.22 -10.09
N SER A 116 -21.50 17.26 -10.89
CA SER A 116 -22.64 18.14 -10.64
C SER A 116 -23.50 17.65 -9.46
N ASN A 117 -24.23 18.57 -8.84
CA ASN A 117 -25.14 18.25 -7.75
C ASN A 117 -26.28 17.32 -8.23
N GLU A 118 -26.76 17.49 -9.47
CA GLU A 118 -27.80 16.65 -10.08
C GLU A 118 -27.34 15.20 -10.21
N LEU A 119 -26.10 14.99 -10.68
CA LEU A 119 -25.52 13.65 -10.78
C LEU A 119 -25.33 13.02 -9.38
N TYR A 120 -24.82 13.79 -8.41
CA TYR A 120 -24.64 13.31 -7.04
C TYR A 120 -25.96 12.90 -6.37
N VAL A 121 -26.99 13.74 -6.43
CA VAL A 121 -28.33 13.45 -5.87
C VAL A 121 -28.94 12.22 -6.54
N SER A 122 -28.80 12.10 -7.87
CA SER A 122 -29.30 10.95 -8.62
C SER A 122 -28.62 9.66 -8.18
N MET A 123 -27.28 9.66 -8.07
CA MET A 123 -26.53 8.52 -7.55
C MET A 123 -26.95 8.16 -6.12
N LYS A 124 -27.07 9.14 -5.23
CA LYS A 124 -27.48 8.89 -3.84
C LYS A 124 -28.86 8.21 -3.77
N ARG A 125 -29.81 8.65 -4.60
CA ARG A 125 -31.16 8.06 -4.67
C ARG A 125 -31.13 6.64 -5.24
N SER A 126 -30.49 6.42 -6.38
CA SER A 126 -30.59 5.16 -7.11
C SER A 126 -29.62 4.09 -6.60
N CYS A 127 -28.50 4.49 -5.97
CA CYS A 127 -27.49 3.57 -5.45
C CYS A 127 -27.60 3.30 -3.93
N GLY A 128 -28.40 4.08 -3.19
CA GLY A 128 -28.56 3.89 -1.74
C GLY A 128 -27.25 4.04 -0.94
N GLY A 129 -26.28 4.81 -1.45
CA GLY A 129 -24.96 4.96 -0.83
C GLY A 129 -23.93 3.87 -1.18
N ILE A 130 -24.31 2.86 -1.96
CA ILE A 130 -23.42 1.78 -2.43
C ILE A 130 -23.10 2.00 -3.91
N TYR A 131 -21.95 2.60 -4.17
CA TYR A 131 -21.41 2.90 -5.50
C TYR A 131 -20.26 1.97 -5.91
N PHE A 132 -19.59 1.34 -4.92
CA PHE A 132 -18.57 0.33 -5.13
C PHE A 132 -19.18 -1.06 -4.94
N GLY A 133 -18.97 -1.97 -5.89
CA GLY A 133 -19.61 -3.29 -5.84
C GLY A 133 -21.12 -3.25 -6.07
N VAL A 134 -21.60 -2.31 -6.89
CA VAL A 134 -23.02 -2.16 -7.23
C VAL A 134 -23.63 -3.48 -7.68
N PHE A 135 -24.80 -3.81 -7.14
CA PHE A 135 -25.52 -5.02 -7.50
C PHE A 135 -25.84 -5.05 -9.01
N PRO A 136 -25.54 -6.15 -9.74
CA PRO A 136 -25.68 -6.19 -11.20
C PRO A 136 -27.10 -5.88 -11.72
N LEU A 137 -28.15 -6.15 -10.95
CA LEU A 137 -29.53 -5.88 -11.36
C LEU A 137 -29.92 -4.40 -11.20
N ASN A 138 -29.16 -3.60 -10.44
CA ASN A 138 -29.39 -2.16 -10.33
C ASN A 138 -28.78 -1.41 -11.52
N THR A 139 -29.40 -1.61 -12.69
CA THR A 139 -28.92 -1.05 -13.95
C THR A 139 -28.92 0.48 -13.98
N GLU A 140 -29.82 1.12 -13.24
CA GLU A 140 -29.87 2.58 -13.10
C GLU A 140 -28.63 3.11 -12.36
N CYS A 141 -28.32 2.55 -11.19
CA CYS A 141 -27.11 2.92 -10.46
C CYS A 141 -25.84 2.64 -11.27
N LEU A 142 -25.76 1.49 -11.95
CA LEU A 142 -24.62 1.15 -12.80
C LEU A 142 -24.38 2.21 -13.89
N LYS A 143 -25.43 2.69 -14.56
CA LYS A 143 -25.32 3.76 -15.55
C LYS A 143 -24.80 5.06 -14.93
N LEU A 144 -25.33 5.46 -13.77
CA LEU A 144 -24.90 6.67 -13.08
C LEU A 144 -23.43 6.59 -12.62
N VAL A 145 -22.99 5.43 -12.11
CA VAL A 145 -21.58 5.20 -11.75
C VAL A 145 -20.68 5.25 -12.98
N GLN A 146 -21.15 4.81 -14.15
CA GLN A 146 -20.40 4.97 -15.40
C GLN A 146 -20.30 6.44 -15.82
N GLU A 147 -21.37 7.23 -15.68
CA GLU A 147 -21.30 8.69 -15.93
C GLU A 147 -20.31 9.37 -14.97
N PHE A 148 -20.33 9.04 -13.69
CA PHE A 148 -19.32 9.50 -12.73
C PHE A 148 -17.90 9.19 -13.21
N LYS A 149 -17.63 7.96 -13.65
CA LYS A 149 -16.30 7.56 -14.16
C LYS A 149 -15.87 8.40 -15.36
N LYS A 150 -16.79 8.77 -16.25
CA LYS A 150 -16.47 9.66 -17.39
C LYS A 150 -16.08 11.06 -16.91
N CYS A 151 -16.78 11.62 -15.92
CA CYS A 151 -16.47 12.94 -15.36
C CYS A 151 -15.04 12.99 -14.80
N VAL A 152 -14.62 11.93 -14.10
CA VAL A 152 -13.32 11.92 -13.40
C VAL A 152 -12.20 11.22 -14.16
N PHE A 153 -12.45 10.70 -15.37
CA PHE A 153 -11.49 9.88 -16.12
C PHE A 153 -10.14 10.57 -16.37
N LYS A 154 -10.12 11.89 -16.58
CA LYS A 154 -8.89 12.65 -16.83
C LYS A 154 -8.21 13.17 -15.56
N ILE A 155 -8.81 12.93 -14.39
CA ILE A 155 -8.28 13.39 -13.11
C ILE A 155 -7.23 12.40 -12.62
N ASN A 156 -6.13 12.91 -12.09
CA ASN A 156 -5.15 12.09 -11.40
C ASN A 156 -5.70 11.68 -10.02
N GLU A 157 -5.93 10.37 -9.82
CA GLU A 157 -6.48 9.84 -8.56
C GLU A 157 -5.56 10.07 -7.34
N GLU A 158 -4.24 10.11 -7.54
CA GLU A 158 -3.28 10.35 -6.45
C GLU A 158 -3.19 11.85 -6.07
N LEU A 159 -3.45 12.73 -7.04
CA LEU A 159 -3.35 14.18 -6.86
C LEU A 159 -4.32 14.90 -7.79
N VAL A 160 -5.52 15.23 -7.28
CA VAL A 160 -6.61 15.85 -8.07
C VAL A 160 -6.22 17.16 -8.75
N LEU A 161 -5.30 17.92 -8.14
CA LEU A 161 -4.79 19.18 -8.72
C LEU A 161 -3.68 18.96 -9.77
N GLY A 162 -3.18 17.74 -9.90
CA GLY A 162 -2.13 17.38 -10.83
C GLY A 162 -2.69 17.05 -12.21
N SER A 163 -1.92 17.35 -13.26
CA SER A 163 -2.22 16.89 -14.61
C SER A 163 -2.06 15.38 -14.72
N ASN A 164 -3.02 14.70 -15.35
CA ASN A 164 -2.80 13.35 -15.84
C ASN A 164 -1.93 13.44 -17.11
N CYS A 165 -0.63 13.23 -16.94
CA CYS A 165 0.41 13.44 -17.94
C CYS A 165 1.06 12.11 -18.34
N ASP A 166 1.77 12.12 -19.47
CA ASP A 166 2.60 11.00 -19.90
C ASP A 166 3.69 10.72 -18.84
N PRO A 167 3.73 9.52 -18.22
CA PRO A 167 4.72 9.16 -17.21
C PRO A 167 6.17 9.18 -17.71
N THR A 168 6.40 9.21 -19.03
CA THR A 168 7.74 9.33 -19.63
C THR A 168 8.19 10.78 -19.77
N SER A 169 7.28 11.74 -19.64
CA SER A 169 7.60 13.16 -19.73
C SER A 169 8.32 13.64 -18.46
N PRO A 170 9.49 14.31 -18.55
CA PRO A 170 10.21 14.82 -17.39
C PRO A 170 9.42 15.78 -16.50
N ASN A 171 8.45 16.48 -17.07
CA ASN A 171 7.57 17.42 -16.35
C ASN A 171 6.43 16.70 -15.62
N CYS A 172 6.24 15.40 -15.86
CA CYS A 172 5.20 14.62 -15.22
C CYS A 172 5.64 14.20 -13.82
N PHE A 173 4.75 14.37 -12.83
CA PHE A 173 5.03 14.00 -11.45
C PHE A 173 5.45 12.53 -11.28
N THR A 174 4.89 11.64 -12.11
CA THR A 174 5.19 10.20 -12.08
C THR A 174 6.51 9.83 -12.76
N TYR A 175 7.18 10.75 -13.46
CA TYR A 175 8.49 10.50 -14.11
C TYR A 175 9.56 10.05 -13.12
N ARG A 176 9.50 10.55 -11.89
CA ARG A 176 10.37 10.12 -10.78
C ARG A 176 10.30 8.60 -10.52
N HIS A 177 9.18 7.95 -10.84
CA HIS A 177 9.04 6.51 -10.73
C HIS A 177 9.98 5.80 -11.72
N SER A 178 10.04 6.28 -12.97
CA SER A 178 10.98 5.76 -13.97
C SER A 178 12.43 6.01 -13.55
N LEU A 179 12.74 7.20 -13.04
CA LEU A 179 14.09 7.51 -12.52
C LEU A 179 14.50 6.54 -11.41
N SER A 180 13.58 6.20 -10.49
CA SER A 180 13.86 5.21 -9.45
C SER A 180 14.18 3.83 -10.01
N GLU A 181 13.49 3.40 -11.07
CA GLU A 181 13.80 2.13 -11.74
C GLU A 181 15.14 2.17 -12.47
N TYR A 182 15.46 3.26 -13.16
CA TYR A 182 16.77 3.42 -13.80
C TYR A 182 17.90 3.37 -12.77
N TRP A 183 17.75 4.09 -11.66
CA TRP A 183 18.72 4.13 -10.59
C TRP A 183 18.89 2.75 -9.93
N ALA A 184 17.79 2.10 -9.51
CA ALA A 184 17.85 0.83 -8.80
C ALA A 184 18.36 -0.33 -9.68
N ASN A 185 18.23 -0.22 -11.01
CA ASN A 185 18.74 -1.23 -11.94
C ASN A 185 20.17 -0.98 -12.41
N ASN A 186 20.78 0.15 -12.07
CA ASN A 186 22.19 0.39 -12.38
C ASN A 186 23.09 -0.59 -11.60
N GLU A 187 24.02 -1.26 -12.28
CA GLU A 187 24.86 -2.29 -11.64
C GLU A 187 25.73 -1.76 -10.51
N SER A 188 26.25 -0.54 -10.65
CA SER A 188 27.05 0.10 -9.60
C SER A 188 26.20 0.40 -8.37
N VAL A 189 24.95 0.82 -8.57
CA VAL A 189 23.98 1.01 -7.47
C VAL A 189 23.67 -0.31 -6.79
N ARG A 190 23.35 -1.37 -7.54
CA ARG A 190 23.07 -2.70 -6.99
C ARG A 190 24.24 -3.25 -6.18
N ARG A 191 25.48 -3.02 -6.65
CA ARG A 191 26.71 -3.39 -5.93
C ARG A 191 26.86 -2.59 -4.64
N ALA A 192 26.63 -1.28 -4.68
CA ALA A 192 26.70 -0.41 -3.50
C ALA A 192 25.65 -0.79 -2.43
N LEU A 193 24.44 -1.16 -2.87
CA LEU A 193 23.36 -1.66 -2.01
C LEU A 193 23.55 -3.13 -1.57
N LYS A 194 24.65 -3.77 -1.98
CA LYS A 194 24.98 -5.18 -1.68
C LYS A 194 23.87 -6.17 -2.11
N VAL A 195 23.19 -5.88 -3.22
CA VAL A 195 22.20 -6.79 -3.81
C VAL A 195 22.93 -8.03 -4.32
N ALA A 196 22.54 -9.20 -3.82
CA ALA A 196 23.14 -10.46 -4.24
C ALA A 196 22.92 -10.70 -5.74
N LYS A 197 23.98 -11.07 -6.46
CA LYS A 197 23.89 -11.38 -7.89
C LYS A 197 23.03 -12.63 -8.10
N GLY A 198 22.20 -12.61 -9.15
CA GLY A 198 21.34 -13.74 -9.53
C GLY A 198 20.09 -13.94 -8.68
N THR A 199 19.87 -13.17 -7.61
CA THR A 199 18.70 -13.36 -6.73
C THR A 199 17.44 -12.64 -7.22
N ARG A 200 17.61 -11.57 -8.00
CA ARG A 200 16.52 -10.77 -8.59
C ARG A 200 16.91 -10.27 -9.98
N GLY A 201 15.95 -10.34 -10.90
CA GLY A 201 16.03 -9.74 -12.23
C GLY A 201 15.93 -8.21 -12.18
N LYS A 202 15.16 -7.61 -13.09
CA LYS A 202 14.90 -6.16 -13.09
C LYS A 202 14.13 -5.76 -11.83
N TRP A 203 14.65 -4.80 -11.07
CA TRP A 203 13.92 -4.14 -9.99
C TRP A 203 12.78 -3.31 -10.59
N LYS A 204 11.59 -3.42 -10.00
CA LYS A 204 10.40 -2.66 -10.36
C LYS A 204 9.89 -1.94 -9.12
N ARG A 205 9.43 -0.70 -9.28
CA ARG A 205 8.87 0.07 -8.16
C ARG A 205 7.61 -0.59 -7.60
N CYS A 206 6.71 -1.01 -8.49
CA CYS A 206 5.51 -1.78 -8.14
C CYS A 206 5.38 -2.96 -9.10
N ASP A 207 5.42 -4.19 -8.57
CA ASP A 207 5.21 -5.39 -9.38
C ASP A 207 3.79 -5.93 -9.22
N TYR A 208 2.91 -5.50 -10.13
CA TYR A 208 1.51 -5.94 -10.15
C TYR A 208 1.32 -7.41 -10.56
N SER A 209 2.40 -8.08 -11.03
CA SER A 209 2.36 -9.52 -11.31
C SER A 209 2.67 -10.38 -10.08
N LEU A 210 3.07 -9.76 -8.97
CA LEU A 210 3.36 -10.45 -7.72
C LEU A 210 2.08 -11.09 -7.16
N ARG A 211 2.11 -12.41 -7.01
CA ARG A 211 1.04 -13.14 -6.33
C ARG A 211 1.18 -12.93 -4.83
N CYS A 212 0.21 -12.23 -4.23
CA CYS A 212 0.09 -12.07 -2.79
C CYS A 212 -1.36 -12.33 -2.38
N THR A 213 -1.56 -13.19 -1.39
CA THR A 213 -2.87 -13.50 -0.85
C THR A 213 -3.35 -12.34 0.02
N GLN A 214 -4.38 -11.64 -0.43
CA GLN A 214 -4.98 -10.51 0.29
C GLN A 214 -6.01 -11.01 1.31
N ASP A 215 -5.53 -11.61 2.41
CA ASP A 215 -6.33 -12.24 3.47
C ASP A 215 -6.83 -11.27 4.54
N ILE A 216 -6.27 -10.06 4.63
CA ILE A 216 -6.85 -8.95 5.41
C ILE A 216 -7.75 -8.12 4.50
N LYS A 217 -9.06 -8.11 4.77
CA LYS A 217 -10.06 -7.35 3.99
C LYS A 217 -10.33 -5.95 4.53
N SER A 218 -10.18 -5.78 5.84
CA SER A 218 -10.39 -4.54 6.55
C SER A 218 -9.38 -4.43 7.68
N SER A 219 -8.75 -3.28 7.84
CA SER A 219 -7.84 -2.99 8.96
C SER A 219 -8.55 -2.39 10.17
N ILE A 220 -9.85 -2.07 10.06
CA ILE A 220 -10.65 -1.46 11.13
C ILE A 220 -10.55 -2.23 12.46
N PRO A 221 -10.58 -3.58 12.49
CA PRO A 221 -10.48 -4.33 13.76
C PRO A 221 -9.13 -4.20 14.48
N TYR A 222 -8.11 -3.62 13.85
CA TYR A 222 -6.78 -3.39 14.44
C TYR A 222 -6.59 -1.96 14.98
N HIS A 223 -7.56 -1.08 14.76
CA HIS A 223 -7.57 0.31 15.24
C HIS A 223 -8.37 0.42 16.54
#